data_AF-A0A7M7NXV1-F1
#
_entry.id   AF-A0A7M7NXV1-F1
#
_cell.length_a   1.000
_cell.length_b   1.000
_cell.length_c   1.000
_cell.angle_alpha   90.00
_cell.angle_beta   90.00
_cell.angle_gamma   90.00
#
_symmetry.space_group_name_H-M   'P 1'
#
loop_
_entity.id
_entity.type
_entity.pdbx_description
1 polymer ?
#
loop_
_entity_poly.entity_id
_entity_poly.type
_entity_poly.pdbx_seq_one_letter_code
_entity_poly.pdbx_strand_id
1 'polypeptide(L)'
;MNLEKILDTVISVFRDSGSKALDVPQPASACPHPPRITSDVSREELAQIHRERAAARKMQAEMHSLRMDMLYKLSIADKVRNEIFWFPHNMDFRGRVYPCPPHFNHFGNDVTRSLLLFARGMPLGEEGFRWLKIHLVNLTGHKKRCSVEERLQYAHDMLPEIMDSADKPLDGNKWWQNSDEQWQTLASCMEVTKAIRSGDPTSYISHLPIHQDGSCNGLQHYAALGRDLIGAEQVNLHPFDIPQDVYSGVAQMVEELRRQDAEKGNKIALALAGHIKRNVVKQTVMTVVYGVTSYGGRRQILKQLREEDDLTMDQKWFAAGYITLKVFQSLRKMFTKTREIQDYLTESAWLISKAGETVEWVTPLGLPIVQPYHKKSLKLISHGGRNVYHEERHSQAERPDTMKQKNAFPPNFIHSLDSTHMMLTSLYSQRAGIAFASVHDCYWTHASSVNQMNKICRSQFVKLHKEPILDNLSEFMVEKYGQL
;
A
#
# COMPACT_ATOMS: atom_id res chain seq x y z
N MET A 1 1.16 -26.79 -13.09
CA MET A 1 1.42 -26.05 -11.83
C MET A 1 0.21 -25.19 -11.44
N ASN A 2 0.02 -24.73 -10.19
CA ASN A 2 -1.11 -23.84 -9.83
C ASN A 2 -1.20 -22.60 -10.72
N LEU A 3 -0.04 -22.09 -11.12
CA LEU A 3 0.12 -20.93 -11.97
C LEU A 3 -0.62 -21.04 -13.31
N GLU A 4 -0.57 -22.21 -13.97
CA GLU A 4 -1.24 -22.41 -15.26
C GLU A 4 -2.75 -22.26 -15.11
N LYS A 5 -3.34 -22.87 -14.07
CA LYS A 5 -4.78 -22.80 -13.82
C LYS A 5 -5.24 -21.37 -13.51
N ILE A 6 -4.46 -20.59 -12.75
CA ILE A 6 -4.78 -19.18 -12.47
C ILE A 6 -4.67 -18.36 -13.75
N LEU A 7 -3.56 -18.45 -14.49
CA LEU A 7 -3.36 -17.68 -15.71
C LEU A 7 -4.44 -17.97 -16.75
N ASP A 8 -4.80 -19.24 -16.95
CA ASP A 8 -5.87 -19.63 -17.87
C ASP A 8 -7.23 -19.09 -17.44
N THR A 9 -7.51 -19.12 -16.13
CA THR A 9 -8.75 -18.55 -15.58
C THR A 9 -8.81 -17.03 -15.83
N VAL A 10 -7.74 -16.29 -15.54
CA VAL A 10 -7.68 -14.84 -15.76
C VAL A 10 -7.79 -14.51 -17.24
N ILE A 11 -7.09 -15.24 -18.12
CA ILE A 11 -7.15 -15.05 -19.57
C ILE A 11 -8.56 -15.32 -20.09
N SER A 12 -9.24 -16.36 -19.60
CA SER A 12 -10.63 -16.66 -19.96
C SER A 12 -11.54 -15.47 -19.62
N VAL A 13 -11.50 -15.01 -18.36
CA VAL A 13 -12.30 -13.85 -17.92
C VAL A 13 -11.99 -12.60 -18.75
N PHE A 14 -10.71 -12.36 -19.06
CA PHE A 14 -10.27 -11.20 -19.85
C PHE A 14 -10.75 -11.24 -21.31
N ARG A 15 -10.68 -12.42 -21.95
CA ARG A 15 -11.08 -12.64 -23.34
C ARG A 15 -12.59 -12.53 -23.55
N ASP A 16 -13.39 -12.98 -22.58
CA ASP A 16 -14.84 -12.90 -22.67
C ASP A 16 -15.31 -11.45 -22.68
N SER A 17 -15.22 -10.75 -21.54
CA SER A 17 -15.60 -9.34 -21.42
C SER A 17 -14.94 -8.62 -20.24
N GLY A 18 -14.04 -9.28 -19.51
CA GLY A 18 -13.57 -8.80 -18.22
C GLY A 18 -14.66 -8.82 -17.14
N SER A 19 -14.27 -8.54 -15.90
CA SER A 19 -15.17 -8.44 -14.76
C SER A 19 -14.66 -7.38 -13.80
N LYS A 20 -15.45 -6.30 -13.63
CA LYS A 20 -15.16 -5.26 -12.64
C LYS A 20 -15.11 -5.84 -11.22
N ALA A 21 -15.94 -6.85 -10.94
CA ALA A 21 -15.98 -7.51 -9.63
C ALA A 21 -14.72 -8.34 -9.34
N LEU A 22 -13.98 -8.77 -10.37
CA LEU A 22 -12.74 -9.55 -10.25
C LEU A 22 -11.47 -8.73 -10.55
N ASP A 23 -11.59 -7.39 -10.62
CA ASP A 23 -10.50 -6.50 -11.06
C ASP A 23 -9.88 -6.89 -12.42
N VAL A 24 -10.68 -7.47 -13.32
CA VAL A 24 -10.28 -7.78 -14.70
C VAL A 24 -10.91 -6.73 -15.64
N PRO A 25 -10.13 -5.82 -16.26
CA PRO A 25 -10.67 -4.69 -17.00
C PRO A 25 -11.59 -5.07 -18.16
N GLN A 26 -12.77 -4.45 -18.20
CA GLN A 26 -13.75 -4.61 -19.28
C GLN A 26 -13.36 -3.79 -20.53
N PRO A 27 -13.81 -4.18 -21.74
CA PRO A 27 -13.55 -3.40 -22.94
C PRO A 27 -14.26 -2.04 -22.89
N ALA A 28 -13.69 -1.05 -23.56
CA ALA A 28 -14.26 0.31 -23.64
C ALA A 28 -15.69 0.32 -24.23
N SER A 29 -16.09 -0.71 -24.97
CA SER A 29 -17.44 -0.92 -25.48
C SER A 29 -18.49 -1.17 -24.40
N ALA A 30 -18.09 -1.58 -23.18
CA ALA A 30 -18.98 -1.73 -22.05
C ALA A 30 -19.33 -0.38 -21.37
N CYS A 31 -18.70 0.73 -21.78
CA CYS A 31 -19.01 2.05 -21.26
C CYS A 31 -20.42 2.49 -21.73
N PRO A 32 -21.28 3.04 -20.84
CA PRO A 32 -22.59 3.55 -21.23
C PRO A 32 -22.47 4.63 -22.32
N HIS A 33 -23.38 4.59 -23.30
CA HIS A 33 -23.46 5.62 -24.31
C HIS A 33 -24.07 6.89 -23.69
N PRO A 34 -23.44 8.06 -23.86
CA PRO A 34 -24.00 9.29 -23.33
C PRO A 34 -25.29 9.68 -24.07
N PRO A 35 -26.21 10.43 -23.43
CA PRO A 35 -27.45 10.85 -24.06
C PRO A 35 -27.21 11.68 -25.33
N ARG A 36 -28.09 11.48 -26.32
CA ARG A 36 -28.11 12.27 -27.56
C ARG A 36 -28.62 13.68 -27.23
N ILE A 37 -28.02 14.69 -27.86
CA ILE A 37 -28.54 16.06 -27.80
C ILE A 37 -29.67 16.11 -28.83
N THR A 38 -30.90 16.35 -28.39
CA THR A 38 -32.05 16.65 -29.25
C THR A 38 -32.17 18.16 -29.44
N SER A 39 -33.02 18.64 -30.34
CA SER A 39 -33.15 20.09 -30.64
C SER A 39 -33.79 20.90 -29.51
N ASP A 40 -34.50 20.25 -28.59
CA ASP A 40 -35.44 20.90 -27.67
C ASP A 40 -34.96 20.93 -26.21
N VAL A 41 -33.64 20.93 -25.98
CA VAL A 41 -33.05 20.85 -24.63
C VAL A 41 -32.81 22.24 -24.03
N SER A 42 -33.15 22.42 -22.75
CA SER A 42 -32.84 23.64 -22.01
C SER A 42 -31.32 23.83 -21.80
N ARG A 43 -30.88 25.04 -21.42
CA ARG A 43 -29.46 25.31 -21.12
C ARG A 43 -28.91 24.47 -19.96
N GLU A 44 -29.74 24.22 -18.95
CA GLU A 44 -29.37 23.44 -17.76
C GLU A 44 -29.21 21.96 -18.12
N GLU A 45 -30.13 21.41 -18.89
CA GLU A 45 -30.05 20.04 -19.42
C GLU A 45 -28.88 19.88 -20.39
N LEU A 46 -28.61 20.87 -21.24
CA LEU A 46 -27.44 20.84 -22.12
C LEU A 46 -26.13 20.80 -21.31
N ALA A 47 -26.02 21.61 -20.25
CA ALA A 47 -24.87 21.58 -19.35
C ALA A 47 -24.74 20.22 -18.62
N GLN A 48 -25.86 19.61 -18.23
CA GLN A 48 -25.88 18.27 -17.66
C GLN A 48 -25.41 17.21 -18.65
N ILE A 49 -25.93 17.21 -19.89
CA ILE A 49 -25.51 16.30 -20.96
C ILE A 49 -24.02 16.47 -21.28
N HIS A 50 -23.50 17.70 -21.28
CA HIS A 50 -22.06 17.95 -21.46
C HIS A 50 -21.22 17.35 -20.32
N ARG A 51 -21.66 17.47 -19.06
CA ARG A 51 -21.00 16.85 -17.91
C ARG A 51 -21.02 15.33 -18.01
N GLU A 52 -22.15 14.73 -18.37
CA GLU A 52 -22.28 13.29 -18.55
C GLU A 52 -21.42 12.77 -19.71
N ARG A 53 -21.37 13.48 -20.84
CA ARG A 53 -20.48 13.17 -21.96
C ARG A 53 -19.01 13.24 -21.56
N ALA A 54 -18.62 14.26 -20.78
CA ALA A 54 -17.26 14.38 -20.29
C ALA A 54 -16.90 13.23 -19.32
N ALA A 55 -17.82 12.86 -18.43
CA ALA A 55 -17.66 11.73 -17.52
C ALA A 55 -17.56 10.40 -18.29
N ALA A 56 -18.40 10.16 -19.29
CA ALA A 56 -18.36 8.97 -20.13
C ALA A 56 -17.04 8.87 -20.93
N ARG A 57 -16.58 9.97 -21.54
CA ARG A 57 -15.27 10.00 -22.24
C ARG A 57 -14.11 9.70 -21.30
N LYS A 58 -14.14 10.27 -20.09
CA LYS A 58 -13.14 9.99 -19.06
C LYS A 58 -13.15 8.52 -18.67
N MET A 59 -14.32 7.96 -18.38
CA MET A 59 -14.49 6.55 -18.02
C MET A 59 -13.99 5.63 -19.14
N GLN A 60 -14.33 5.92 -20.39
CA GLN A 60 -13.88 5.15 -21.56
C GLN A 60 -12.35 5.15 -21.70
N ALA A 61 -11.70 6.31 -21.51
CA ALA A 61 -10.25 6.43 -21.55
C ALA A 61 -9.57 5.66 -20.39
N GLU A 62 -10.13 5.72 -19.18
CA GLU A 62 -9.65 4.96 -18.02
C GLU A 62 -9.79 3.45 -18.25
N MET A 63 -10.96 2.97 -18.72
CA MET A 63 -11.20 1.56 -19.06
C MET A 63 -10.23 1.06 -20.12
N HIS A 64 -10.03 1.83 -21.19
CA HIS A 64 -9.08 1.48 -22.24
C HIS A 64 -7.65 1.36 -21.69
N SER A 65 -7.22 2.34 -20.88
CA SER A 65 -5.88 2.34 -20.28
C SER A 65 -5.66 1.11 -19.38
N LEU A 66 -6.62 0.80 -18.51
CA LEU A 66 -6.56 -0.39 -17.64
C LEU A 66 -6.55 -1.69 -18.44
N ARG A 67 -7.36 -1.78 -19.51
CA ARG A 67 -7.39 -2.98 -20.36
C ARG A 67 -6.09 -3.18 -21.13
N MET A 68 -5.44 -2.11 -21.60
CA MET A 68 -4.13 -2.19 -22.26
C MET A 68 -3.03 -2.59 -21.26
N ASP A 69 -3.04 -2.03 -20.05
CA ASP A 69 -2.11 -2.43 -18.97
C ASP A 69 -2.24 -3.93 -18.64
N MET A 70 -3.47 -4.43 -18.45
CA MET A 70 -3.72 -5.85 -18.23
C MET A 70 -3.32 -6.70 -19.44
N LEU A 71 -3.56 -6.24 -20.67
CA LEU A 71 -3.14 -6.93 -21.88
C LEU A 71 -1.62 -7.15 -21.90
N TYR A 72 -0.82 -6.12 -21.60
CA TYR A 72 0.64 -6.26 -21.51
C TYR A 72 1.05 -7.26 -20.45
N LYS A 73 0.48 -7.17 -19.24
CA LYS A 73 0.76 -8.10 -18.14
C LYS A 73 0.47 -9.55 -18.51
N LEU A 74 -0.73 -9.83 -19.02
CA LEU A 74 -1.14 -11.18 -19.42
C LEU A 74 -0.33 -11.70 -20.60
N SER A 75 0.01 -10.84 -21.57
CA SER A 75 0.84 -11.25 -22.71
C SER A 75 2.26 -11.63 -22.29
N ILE A 76 2.85 -10.86 -21.37
CA ILE A 76 4.17 -11.20 -20.81
C ILE A 76 4.07 -12.48 -19.99
N ALA A 77 3.09 -12.59 -19.09
CA ALA A 77 2.88 -13.77 -18.25
C ALA A 77 2.69 -15.05 -19.09
N ASP A 78 1.92 -14.99 -20.18
CA ASP A 78 1.72 -16.11 -21.09
C ASP A 78 2.99 -16.47 -21.86
N LYS A 79 3.77 -15.47 -22.28
CA LYS A 79 5.06 -15.69 -22.95
C LYS A 79 6.07 -16.42 -22.05
N VAL A 80 6.12 -16.10 -20.75
CA VAL A 80 7.07 -16.68 -19.79
C VAL A 80 6.48 -17.82 -18.95
N ARG A 81 5.30 -18.33 -19.31
CA ARG A 81 4.51 -19.31 -18.52
C ARG A 81 5.32 -20.51 -18.00
N ASN A 82 6.25 -21.00 -18.81
CA ASN A 82 7.08 -22.18 -18.52
C ASN A 82 8.56 -21.84 -18.34
N GLU A 83 8.87 -20.56 -18.12
CA GLU A 83 10.24 -20.07 -17.98
C GLU A 83 10.51 -19.67 -16.53
N ILE A 84 11.75 -19.93 -16.08
CA ILE A 84 12.26 -19.36 -14.84
C ILE A 84 12.93 -18.04 -15.20
N PHE A 85 12.53 -16.97 -14.52
CA PHE A 85 13.06 -15.63 -14.71
C PHE A 85 13.37 -14.96 -13.37
N TRP A 86 14.13 -13.87 -13.43
CA TRP A 86 14.56 -13.11 -12.28
C TRP A 86 14.19 -11.63 -12.44
N PHE A 87 13.92 -10.97 -11.32
CA PHE A 87 13.72 -9.54 -11.26
C PHE A 87 15.01 -8.85 -10.79
N PRO A 88 15.78 -8.20 -11.68
CA PRO A 88 16.79 -7.25 -11.23
C PRO A 88 16.06 -6.09 -10.54
N HIS A 89 16.62 -5.61 -9.44
CA HIS A 89 16.04 -4.52 -8.67
C HIS A 89 16.93 -3.28 -8.75
N ASN A 90 16.31 -2.11 -8.63
CA ASN A 90 16.94 -0.81 -8.53
C ASN A 90 16.40 -0.06 -7.31
N MET A 91 17.05 1.03 -6.91
CA MET A 91 16.64 1.86 -5.78
C MET A 91 16.13 3.22 -6.25
N ASP A 92 15.16 3.78 -5.52
CA ASP A 92 14.91 5.22 -5.58
C ASP A 92 15.94 5.99 -4.74
N PHE A 93 15.88 7.33 -4.78
CA PHE A 93 16.83 8.17 -4.04
C PHE A 93 16.78 7.99 -2.51
N ARG A 94 15.73 7.37 -1.97
CA ARG A 94 15.55 7.11 -0.53
C ARG A 94 16.08 5.73 -0.13
N GLY A 95 16.53 4.96 -1.11
CA GLY A 95 16.99 3.59 -0.95
C GLY A 95 15.88 2.55 -1.09
N ARG A 96 14.61 2.91 -1.30
CA ARG A 96 13.55 1.90 -1.48
C ARG A 96 13.77 1.13 -2.78
N VAL A 97 13.61 -0.19 -2.70
CA VAL A 97 13.96 -1.12 -3.79
C VAL A 97 12.72 -1.44 -4.64
N TYR A 98 12.89 -1.43 -5.97
CA TYR A 98 11.85 -1.66 -6.99
C TYR A 98 12.37 -2.60 -8.09
N PRO A 99 11.54 -3.50 -8.65
CA PRO A 99 11.91 -4.27 -9.83
C PRO A 99 12.17 -3.36 -11.04
N CYS A 100 13.22 -3.64 -11.82
CA CYS A 100 13.48 -2.89 -13.05
C CYS A 100 12.43 -3.16 -14.15
N PRO A 101 11.95 -4.40 -14.38
CA PRO A 101 10.90 -4.64 -15.37
C PRO A 101 9.58 -4.00 -14.92
N PRO A 102 9.03 -3.00 -15.63
CA PRO A 102 7.95 -2.17 -15.08
C PRO A 102 6.55 -2.77 -15.26
N HIS A 103 6.36 -3.66 -16.24
CA HIS A 103 5.02 -4.11 -16.65
C HIS A 103 4.51 -5.31 -15.84
N PHE A 104 5.34 -6.35 -15.69
CA PHE A 104 4.99 -7.60 -15.02
C PHE A 104 6.01 -7.90 -13.93
N ASN A 105 5.62 -7.72 -12.67
CA ASN A 105 6.45 -7.94 -11.48
C ASN A 105 5.56 -8.05 -10.22
N HIS A 106 6.13 -8.50 -9.10
CA HIS A 106 5.39 -8.73 -7.85
C HIS A 106 4.93 -7.46 -7.12
N PHE A 107 5.33 -6.26 -7.55
CA PHE A 107 4.77 -4.99 -7.07
C PHE A 107 3.43 -4.64 -7.72
N GLY A 108 3.01 -5.39 -8.74
CA GLY A 108 1.72 -5.22 -9.42
C GLY A 108 0.49 -5.44 -8.52
N ASN A 109 -0.68 -5.36 -9.13
CA ASN A 109 -1.97 -5.60 -8.48
C ASN A 109 -2.17 -7.09 -8.12
N ASP A 110 -3.26 -7.39 -7.43
CA ASP A 110 -3.64 -8.74 -6.96
C ASP A 110 -3.50 -9.81 -8.05
N VAL A 111 -4.06 -9.56 -9.25
CA VAL A 111 -3.90 -10.42 -10.43
C VAL A 111 -2.43 -10.72 -10.69
N THR A 112 -1.58 -9.69 -10.79
CA THR A 112 -0.15 -9.86 -11.10
C THR A 112 0.56 -10.70 -10.05
N ARG A 113 0.25 -10.51 -8.76
CA ARG A 113 0.87 -11.27 -7.65
C ARG A 113 0.43 -12.73 -7.65
N SER A 114 -0.84 -13.00 -7.97
CA SER A 114 -1.36 -14.38 -8.09
C SER A 114 -0.70 -15.20 -9.20
N LEU A 115 -0.11 -14.51 -10.18
CA LEU A 115 0.59 -15.09 -11.33
C LEU A 115 2.10 -15.30 -11.09
N LEU A 116 2.59 -15.10 -9.88
CA LEU A 116 4.02 -15.25 -9.57
C LEU A 116 4.21 -16.22 -8.41
N LEU A 117 5.07 -17.22 -8.62
CA LEU A 117 5.47 -18.20 -7.62
C LEU A 117 6.99 -18.22 -7.50
N PHE A 118 7.51 -18.69 -6.36
CA PHE A 118 8.93 -18.99 -6.29
C PHE A 118 9.25 -20.17 -7.22
N ALA A 119 10.24 -20.00 -8.11
CA ALA A 119 10.64 -21.04 -9.05
C ALA A 119 11.15 -22.30 -8.31
N ARG A 120 11.95 -22.11 -7.26
CA ARG A 120 12.36 -23.18 -6.35
C ARG A 120 11.27 -23.41 -5.32
N GLY A 121 10.74 -24.62 -5.20
CA GLY A 121 9.81 -25.00 -4.15
C GLY A 121 10.52 -25.50 -2.89
N MET A 122 9.81 -25.51 -1.77
CA MET A 122 10.29 -26.05 -0.49
C MET A 122 9.21 -26.93 0.14
N PRO A 123 9.58 -28.03 0.84
CA PRO A 123 8.61 -28.80 1.62
C PRO A 123 7.98 -27.90 2.68
N LEU A 124 6.68 -28.09 2.94
CA LEU A 124 5.97 -27.33 3.96
C LEU A 124 6.50 -27.62 5.37
N GLY A 125 6.90 -28.86 5.65
CA GLY A 125 7.27 -29.29 7.00
C GLY A 125 6.11 -29.19 7.99
N GLU A 126 6.42 -29.27 9.29
CA GLU A 126 5.42 -29.27 10.36
C GLU A 126 4.63 -27.94 10.43
N GLU A 127 5.32 -26.82 10.23
CA GLU A 127 4.76 -25.48 10.42
C GLU A 127 4.27 -24.83 9.11
N GLY A 128 4.79 -25.23 7.95
CA GLY A 128 4.47 -24.55 6.70
C GLY A 128 3.01 -24.70 6.29
N PHE A 129 2.38 -25.85 6.59
CA PHE A 129 0.96 -26.01 6.27
C PHE A 129 0.07 -25.12 7.14
N ARG A 130 0.45 -24.89 8.41
CA ARG A 130 -0.18 -23.90 9.29
C ARG A 130 -0.04 -22.49 8.71
N TRP A 131 1.17 -22.09 8.29
CA TRP A 131 1.41 -20.78 7.69
C TRP A 131 0.67 -20.57 6.36
N LEU A 132 0.55 -21.61 5.54
CA LEU A 132 -0.19 -21.56 4.28
C LEU A 132 -1.69 -21.28 4.53
N LYS A 133 -2.30 -21.92 5.53
CA LYS A 133 -3.69 -21.66 5.95
C LYS A 133 -3.86 -20.24 6.50
N ILE A 134 -2.95 -19.79 7.37
CA ILE A 134 -2.98 -18.43 7.92
C ILE A 134 -2.87 -17.40 6.80
N HIS A 135 -2.00 -17.63 5.83
CA HIS A 135 -1.83 -16.77 4.67
C HIS A 135 -3.12 -16.65 3.85
N LEU A 136 -3.77 -17.77 3.55
CA LEU A 136 -5.07 -17.79 2.88
C LEU A 136 -6.08 -16.92 3.61
N VAL A 137 -6.20 -17.06 4.93
CA VAL A 137 -7.13 -16.25 5.74
C VAL A 137 -6.75 -14.77 5.73
N ASN A 138 -5.45 -14.44 5.80
CA ASN A 138 -5.00 -13.06 5.73
C ASN A 138 -5.41 -12.38 4.40
N LEU A 139 -5.33 -13.11 3.28
CA LEU A 139 -5.73 -12.63 1.95
C LEU A 139 -7.25 -12.39 1.82
N THR A 140 -8.06 -13.17 2.55
CA THR A 140 -9.51 -12.92 2.58
C THR A 140 -9.87 -11.58 3.22
N GLY A 141 -9.02 -11.07 4.11
CA GLY A 141 -9.33 -9.90 4.94
C GLY A 141 -10.35 -10.18 6.05
N HIS A 142 -10.90 -11.39 6.12
CA HIS A 142 -11.70 -11.86 7.24
C HIS A 142 -10.77 -12.09 8.44
N LYS A 143 -11.25 -11.86 9.67
CA LYS A 143 -10.48 -12.12 10.92
C LYS A 143 -9.23 -11.24 11.15
N LYS A 144 -9.15 -10.03 10.57
CA LYS A 144 -8.05 -9.06 10.80
C LYS A 144 -7.76 -8.75 12.27
N ARG A 145 -8.79 -8.78 13.12
CA ARG A 145 -8.69 -8.49 14.57
C ARG A 145 -8.61 -9.74 15.45
N CYS A 146 -8.50 -10.91 14.84
CA CYS A 146 -8.40 -12.17 15.56
C CYS A 146 -6.94 -12.58 15.71
N SER A 147 -6.70 -13.41 16.72
CA SER A 147 -5.45 -14.12 16.98
C SER A 147 -5.07 -15.05 15.82
N VAL A 148 -3.81 -15.51 15.83
CA VAL A 148 -3.33 -16.47 14.83
C VAL A 148 -4.09 -17.80 14.90
N GLU A 149 -4.49 -18.23 16.10
CA GLU A 149 -5.20 -19.49 16.31
C GLU A 149 -6.64 -19.43 15.77
N GLU A 150 -7.35 -18.34 16.03
CA GLU A 150 -8.69 -18.12 15.48
C GLU A 150 -8.68 -18.04 13.94
N ARG A 151 -7.61 -17.51 13.33
CA ARG A 151 -7.43 -17.55 11.86
C ARG A 151 -7.26 -18.98 11.37
N LEU A 152 -6.46 -19.79 12.06
CA LEU A 152 -6.27 -21.17 11.69
C LEU A 152 -7.58 -21.98 11.81
N GLN A 153 -8.33 -21.78 12.89
CA GLN A 153 -9.63 -22.42 13.06
C GLN A 153 -10.61 -22.02 11.94
N TYR A 154 -10.66 -20.72 11.61
CA TYR A 154 -11.47 -20.26 10.47
C TYR A 154 -11.06 -20.94 9.15
N ALA A 155 -9.76 -21.14 8.91
CA ALA A 155 -9.31 -21.88 7.74
C ALA A 155 -9.79 -23.35 7.73
N HIS A 156 -9.89 -23.99 8.90
CA HIS A 156 -10.42 -25.34 9.04
C HIS A 156 -11.93 -25.39 8.76
N ASP A 157 -12.69 -24.46 9.32
CA ASP A 157 -14.13 -24.37 9.15
C ASP A 157 -14.51 -24.13 7.67
N MET A 158 -13.67 -23.38 6.94
CA MET A 158 -13.87 -23.03 5.53
C MET A 158 -13.26 -24.03 4.55
N LEU A 159 -12.73 -25.18 4.99
CA LEU A 159 -12.14 -26.19 4.09
C LEU A 159 -13.04 -26.60 2.90
N PRO A 160 -14.37 -26.81 3.08
CA PRO A 160 -15.25 -27.11 1.95
C PRO A 160 -15.25 -26.01 0.89
N GLU A 161 -15.33 -24.73 1.30
CA GLU A 161 -15.33 -23.57 0.40
C GLU A 161 -13.97 -23.36 -0.27
N ILE A 162 -12.88 -23.64 0.46
CA ILE A 162 -11.51 -23.59 -0.06
C ILE A 162 -11.33 -24.63 -1.18
N MET A 163 -11.76 -25.87 -0.94
CA MET A 163 -11.64 -26.95 -1.92
C MET A 163 -12.56 -26.74 -3.13
N ASP A 164 -13.80 -26.27 -2.91
CA ASP A 164 -14.71 -25.91 -4.00
C ASP A 164 -14.13 -24.78 -4.87
N SER A 165 -13.60 -23.72 -4.24
CA SER A 165 -12.94 -22.62 -4.96
C SER A 165 -11.75 -23.11 -5.78
N ALA A 166 -10.96 -24.05 -5.24
CA ALA A 166 -9.82 -24.62 -5.95
C ALA A 166 -10.24 -25.49 -7.14
N ASP A 167 -11.31 -26.27 -7.01
CA ASP A 167 -11.78 -27.20 -8.03
C ASP A 167 -12.55 -26.50 -9.14
N LYS A 168 -13.51 -25.64 -8.76
CA LYS A 168 -14.47 -24.96 -9.64
C LYS A 168 -14.41 -23.42 -9.46
N PRO A 169 -13.31 -22.75 -9.86
CA PRO A 169 -13.12 -21.32 -9.59
C PRO A 169 -14.24 -20.40 -10.09
N LEU A 170 -14.84 -20.73 -11.24
CA LEU A 170 -15.88 -19.91 -11.89
C LEU A 170 -17.29 -20.50 -11.82
N ASP A 171 -17.43 -21.79 -11.51
CA ASP A 171 -18.72 -22.51 -11.58
C ASP A 171 -19.21 -23.01 -10.21
N GLY A 172 -18.36 -22.96 -9.17
CA GLY A 172 -18.70 -23.36 -7.81
C GLY A 172 -19.37 -22.23 -7.01
N ASN A 173 -19.18 -22.28 -5.69
CA ASN A 173 -19.70 -21.32 -4.71
C ASN A 173 -19.03 -19.95 -4.80
N LYS A 174 -17.89 -19.84 -5.50
CA LYS A 174 -17.16 -18.57 -5.73
C LYS A 174 -16.75 -17.86 -4.45
N TRP A 175 -16.53 -18.60 -3.36
CA TRP A 175 -16.19 -18.05 -2.04
C TRP A 175 -15.00 -17.10 -2.08
N TRP A 176 -13.96 -17.44 -2.84
CA TRP A 176 -12.76 -16.62 -3.01
C TRP A 176 -13.03 -15.21 -3.52
N GLN A 177 -14.11 -14.99 -4.28
CA GLN A 177 -14.47 -13.66 -4.84
C GLN A 177 -14.90 -12.66 -3.76
N ASN A 178 -15.23 -13.12 -2.55
CA ASN A 178 -15.60 -12.26 -1.42
C ASN A 178 -14.38 -11.82 -0.58
N SER A 179 -13.17 -12.05 -1.08
CA SER A 179 -11.91 -11.69 -0.41
C SER A 179 -11.43 -10.28 -0.76
N ASP A 180 -10.62 -9.69 0.13
CA ASP A 180 -9.87 -8.46 -0.18
C ASP A 180 -8.88 -8.65 -1.35
N GLU A 181 -8.16 -9.77 -1.38
CA GLU A 181 -7.17 -10.13 -2.41
C GLU A 181 -7.62 -11.40 -3.15
N GLN A 182 -8.59 -11.23 -4.03
CA GLN A 182 -9.37 -12.32 -4.64
C GLN A 182 -8.49 -13.38 -5.34
N TRP A 183 -7.62 -12.97 -6.26
CA TRP A 183 -6.82 -13.88 -7.06
C TRP A 183 -5.71 -14.56 -6.25
N GLN A 184 -5.08 -13.84 -5.32
CA GLN A 184 -4.14 -14.44 -4.37
C GLN A 184 -4.84 -15.44 -3.45
N THR A 185 -6.09 -15.18 -3.00
CA THR A 185 -6.89 -16.15 -2.24
C THR A 185 -7.15 -17.40 -3.08
N LEU A 186 -7.55 -17.25 -4.35
CA LEU A 186 -7.77 -18.40 -5.24
C LEU A 186 -6.50 -19.23 -5.43
N ALA A 187 -5.34 -18.59 -5.65
CA ALA A 187 -4.06 -19.26 -5.74
C ALA A 187 -3.71 -20.02 -4.45
N SER A 188 -4.01 -19.43 -3.29
CA SER A 188 -3.83 -20.06 -1.97
C SER A 188 -4.78 -21.24 -1.77
N CYS A 189 -6.05 -21.14 -2.20
CA CYS A 189 -7.01 -22.24 -2.14
C CYS A 189 -6.51 -23.45 -2.93
N MET A 190 -5.97 -23.23 -4.13
CA MET A 190 -5.38 -24.29 -4.95
C MET A 190 -4.18 -24.93 -4.26
N GLU A 191 -3.29 -24.15 -3.66
CA GLU A 191 -2.11 -24.67 -2.94
C GLU A 191 -2.49 -25.47 -1.70
N VAL A 192 -3.42 -24.97 -0.88
CA VAL A 192 -3.93 -25.69 0.31
C VAL A 192 -4.59 -27.00 -0.09
N THR A 193 -5.43 -26.99 -1.12
CA THR A 193 -6.14 -28.19 -1.60
C THR A 193 -5.17 -29.25 -2.11
N LYS A 194 -4.11 -28.86 -2.82
CA LYS A 194 -3.06 -29.79 -3.27
C LYS A 194 -2.25 -30.34 -2.11
N ALA A 195 -1.89 -29.52 -1.13
CA ALA A 195 -1.21 -29.98 0.07
C ALA A 195 -2.04 -31.05 0.81
N ILE A 196 -3.35 -30.83 0.98
CA ILE A 196 -4.26 -31.82 1.58
C ILE A 196 -4.32 -33.11 0.75
N ARG A 197 -4.46 -32.99 -0.57
CA ARG A 197 -4.58 -34.14 -1.49
C ARG A 197 -3.26 -34.89 -1.72
N SER A 198 -2.13 -34.35 -1.28
CA SER A 198 -0.84 -35.03 -1.36
C SER A 198 -0.71 -36.25 -0.45
N GLY A 199 -1.66 -36.42 0.50
CA GLY A 199 -1.65 -37.47 1.52
C GLY A 199 -0.85 -37.06 2.76
N ASP A 200 0.35 -36.52 2.56
CA ASP A 200 1.18 -35.93 3.62
C ASP A 200 1.52 -34.46 3.30
N PRO A 201 0.77 -33.51 3.89
CA PRO A 201 1.04 -32.09 3.69
C PRO A 201 2.45 -31.65 4.09
N THR A 202 3.15 -32.36 4.99
CA THR A 202 4.48 -31.93 5.46
C THR A 202 5.57 -32.10 4.41
N SER A 203 5.47 -33.14 3.57
CA SER A 203 6.39 -33.38 2.45
C SER A 203 5.97 -32.69 1.15
N TYR A 204 4.76 -32.11 1.08
CA TYR A 204 4.31 -31.34 -0.08
C TYR A 204 5.25 -30.17 -0.38
N ILE A 205 5.75 -30.11 -1.62
CA ILE A 205 6.62 -29.04 -2.10
C ILE A 205 5.77 -27.84 -2.52
N SER A 206 5.82 -26.77 -1.74
CA SER A 206 5.09 -25.53 -2.01
C SER A 206 5.98 -24.47 -2.63
N HIS A 207 5.40 -23.76 -3.61
CA HIS A 207 6.03 -22.65 -4.34
C HIS A 207 5.40 -21.29 -4.00
N LEU A 208 4.26 -21.30 -3.30
CA LEU A 208 3.51 -20.09 -2.99
C LEU A 208 4.29 -19.20 -1.99
N PRO A 209 4.55 -17.93 -2.32
CA PRO A 209 5.12 -17.00 -1.36
C PRO A 209 4.11 -16.69 -0.24
N ILE A 210 4.59 -16.68 1.01
CA ILE A 210 3.78 -16.31 2.18
C ILE A 210 4.18 -14.91 2.64
N HIS A 211 3.18 -14.03 2.74
CA HIS A 211 3.37 -12.61 3.03
C HIS A 211 3.33 -12.35 4.54
N GLN A 212 4.27 -11.57 5.05
CA GLN A 212 4.27 -10.99 6.40
C GLN A 212 4.34 -9.47 6.26
N ASP A 213 3.27 -8.78 6.64
CA ASP A 213 3.11 -7.33 6.45
C ASP A 213 3.20 -6.56 7.77
N GLY A 214 3.87 -5.41 7.75
CA GLY A 214 3.99 -4.50 8.90
C GLY A 214 2.75 -3.64 9.08
N SER A 215 2.09 -3.73 10.24
CA SER A 215 0.92 -2.88 10.53
C SER A 215 1.33 -1.42 10.73
N CYS A 216 1.18 -0.61 9.68
CA CYS A 216 1.55 0.82 9.67
C CYS A 216 3.04 1.05 9.96
N ASN A 217 3.91 0.49 9.09
CA ASN A 217 5.36 0.46 9.29
C ASN A 217 5.98 1.84 9.59
N GLY A 218 5.53 2.92 8.94
CA GLY A 218 6.00 4.28 9.25
C GLY A 218 5.79 4.69 10.72
N LEU A 219 4.64 4.34 11.33
CA LEU A 219 4.42 4.58 12.76
C LEU A 219 5.24 3.65 13.64
N GLN A 220 5.52 2.41 13.21
CA GLN A 220 6.45 1.53 13.92
C GLN A 220 7.84 2.17 14.02
N HIS A 221 8.36 2.71 12.92
CA HIS A 221 9.63 3.43 12.92
C HIS A 221 9.60 4.67 13.81
N TYR A 222 8.56 5.49 13.76
CA TYR A 222 8.46 6.66 14.66
C TYR A 222 8.36 6.28 16.14
N ALA A 223 7.53 5.29 16.49
CA ALA A 223 7.39 4.83 17.86
C ALA A 223 8.72 4.26 18.40
N ALA A 224 9.50 3.59 17.55
CA ALA A 224 10.83 3.10 17.90
C ALA A 224 11.86 4.22 18.07
N LEU A 225 11.89 5.22 17.17
CA LEU A 225 12.76 6.40 17.27
C LEU A 225 12.46 7.21 18.54
N GLY A 226 11.17 7.47 18.81
CA GLY A 226 10.73 8.28 19.95
C GLY A 226 10.58 7.50 21.26
N ARG A 227 10.81 6.18 21.25
CA ARG A 227 10.55 5.27 22.39
C ARG A 227 9.15 5.48 23.00
N ASP A 228 8.15 5.70 22.15
CA ASP A 228 6.78 6.03 22.54
C ASP A 228 6.02 4.75 22.91
N LEU A 229 5.77 4.53 24.20
CA LEU A 229 5.08 3.32 24.69
C LEU A 229 3.66 3.21 24.12
N ILE A 230 2.87 4.28 24.19
CA ILE A 230 1.48 4.27 23.71
C ILE A 230 1.47 4.03 22.19
N GLY A 231 2.36 4.72 21.47
CA GLY A 231 2.51 4.52 20.03
C GLY A 231 2.90 3.08 19.69
N ALA A 232 3.87 2.52 20.42
CA ALA A 232 4.38 1.16 20.23
C ALA A 232 3.32 0.08 20.46
N GLU A 233 2.44 0.26 21.45
CA GLU A 233 1.33 -0.66 21.69
C GLU A 233 0.35 -0.69 20.50
N GLN A 234 -0.02 0.48 19.97
CA GLN A 234 -1.00 0.59 18.88
C GLN A 234 -0.51 0.02 17.54
N VAL A 235 0.81 -0.14 17.38
CA VAL A 235 1.44 -0.61 16.14
C VAL A 235 2.17 -1.94 16.31
N ASN A 236 1.83 -2.69 17.36
CA ASN A 236 2.29 -4.07 17.60
C ASN A 236 3.81 -4.21 17.81
N LEU A 237 4.47 -3.18 18.35
CA LEU A 237 5.85 -3.29 18.85
C LEU A 237 5.90 -3.87 20.27
N HIS A 238 4.84 -3.67 21.06
CA HIS A 238 4.64 -4.36 22.33
C HIS A 238 3.97 -5.73 22.08
N PRO A 239 4.39 -6.81 22.78
CA PRO A 239 3.78 -8.13 22.63
C PRO A 239 2.34 -8.15 23.15
N PHE A 240 1.41 -8.63 22.32
CA PHE A 240 0.01 -8.88 22.69
C PHE A 240 -0.46 -10.20 22.09
N ASP A 241 -1.43 -10.85 22.76
CA ASP A 241 -2.07 -12.07 22.25
C ASP A 241 -2.96 -11.81 21.03
N ILE A 242 -3.51 -10.60 20.94
CA ILE A 242 -4.39 -10.16 19.87
C ILE A 242 -3.75 -8.94 19.18
N PRO A 243 -3.72 -8.92 17.83
CA PRO A 243 -3.15 -7.80 17.09
C PRO A 243 -3.93 -6.51 17.34
N GLN A 244 -3.21 -5.46 17.69
CA GLN A 244 -3.73 -4.09 17.78
C GLN A 244 -3.88 -3.50 16.37
N ASP A 245 -4.90 -2.66 16.20
CA ASP A 245 -5.29 -2.09 14.92
C ASP A 245 -5.46 -0.58 15.05
N VAL A 246 -4.35 0.16 14.90
CA VAL A 246 -4.30 1.63 14.97
C VAL A 246 -5.40 2.31 14.16
N TYR A 247 -5.78 1.75 13.00
CA TYR A 247 -6.83 2.31 12.16
C TYR A 247 -8.21 2.25 12.83
N SER A 248 -8.49 1.16 13.54
CA SER A 248 -9.73 1.00 14.31
C SER A 248 -9.73 1.86 15.56
N GLY A 249 -8.59 1.94 16.27
CA GLY A 249 -8.44 2.84 17.42
C GLY A 249 -8.66 4.31 17.02
N VAL A 250 -8.09 4.75 15.90
CA VAL A 250 -8.34 6.10 15.37
C VAL A 250 -9.79 6.30 14.93
N ALA A 251 -10.41 5.33 14.26
CA ALA A 251 -11.83 5.41 13.89
C ALA A 251 -12.73 5.60 15.13
N GLN A 252 -12.48 4.84 16.21
CA GLN A 252 -13.21 4.96 17.47
C GLN A 252 -13.02 6.33 18.13
N MET A 253 -11.79 6.85 18.17
CA MET A 253 -11.55 8.20 18.69
C MET A 253 -12.25 9.28 17.87
N VAL A 254 -12.27 9.14 16.54
CA VAL A 254 -12.95 10.09 15.65
C VAL A 254 -14.48 10.00 15.81
N GLU A 255 -15.03 8.81 16.03
CA GLU A 255 -16.45 8.62 16.36
C GLU A 255 -16.82 9.23 17.71
N GLU A 256 -15.95 9.11 18.72
CA GLU A 256 -16.17 9.75 20.02
C GLU A 256 -16.17 11.27 19.91
N LEU A 257 -15.19 11.84 19.20
CA LEU A 257 -15.15 13.29 18.92
C LEU A 257 -16.36 13.76 18.10
N ARG A 258 -16.86 12.92 17.17
CA ARG A 258 -18.08 13.16 16.42
C ARG A 258 -19.29 13.22 17.34
N ARG A 259 -19.44 12.24 18.24
CA ARG A 259 -20.54 12.21 19.21
C ARG A 259 -20.59 13.47 20.08
N GLN A 260 -19.45 13.89 20.61
CA GLN A 260 -19.35 15.12 21.42
C GLN A 260 -19.72 16.38 20.64
N ASP A 261 -19.34 16.49 19.37
CA ASP A 261 -19.73 17.64 18.54
C ASP A 261 -21.21 17.58 18.12
N ALA A 262 -21.75 16.37 17.93
CA ALA A 262 -23.17 16.16 17.63
C ALA A 262 -24.06 16.59 18.81
N GLU A 263 -23.66 16.26 20.05
CA GLU A 263 -24.33 16.73 21.28
C GLU A 263 -24.33 18.27 21.39
N LYS A 264 -23.31 18.94 20.83
CA LYS A 264 -23.24 20.41 20.74
C LYS A 264 -24.00 21.00 19.55
N GLY A 265 -24.80 20.19 18.84
CA GLY A 265 -25.63 20.62 17.71
C GLY A 265 -24.89 20.76 16.38
N ASN A 266 -23.69 20.18 16.23
CA ASN A 266 -22.99 20.21 14.94
C ASN A 266 -23.72 19.34 13.90
N LYS A 267 -24.30 19.99 12.88
CA LYS A 267 -25.09 19.34 11.82
C LYS A 267 -24.32 18.28 11.03
N ILE A 268 -23.02 18.51 10.76
CA ILE A 268 -22.18 17.55 10.03
C ILE A 268 -21.91 16.33 10.92
N ALA A 269 -21.63 16.55 12.20
CA ALA A 269 -21.39 15.48 13.15
C ALA A 269 -22.64 14.59 13.33
N LEU A 270 -23.84 15.18 13.37
CA LEU A 270 -25.11 14.45 13.40
C LEU A 270 -25.30 13.59 12.15
N ALA A 271 -25.09 14.16 10.96
CA ALA A 271 -25.22 13.44 9.69
C ALA A 271 -24.19 12.31 9.50
N LEU A 272 -23.08 12.35 10.24
CA LEU A 272 -22.00 11.36 10.16
C LEU A 272 -22.16 10.15 11.07
N ALA A 273 -23.25 10.06 11.85
CA ALA A 273 -23.48 8.94 12.75
C ALA A 273 -23.45 7.60 12.00
N GLY A 274 -22.58 6.67 12.41
CA GLY A 274 -22.43 5.36 11.77
C GLY A 274 -21.56 5.31 10.51
N HIS A 275 -21.11 6.45 9.99
CA HIS A 275 -20.27 6.51 8.77
C HIS A 275 -18.76 6.51 9.06
N ILE A 276 -18.33 6.67 10.31
CA ILE A 276 -16.91 6.68 10.70
C ILE A 276 -16.40 5.24 10.86
N LYS A 277 -16.06 4.61 9.73
CA LYS A 277 -15.59 3.23 9.65
C LYS A 277 -14.07 3.16 9.43
N ARG A 278 -13.47 1.99 9.73
CA ARG A 278 -12.01 1.74 9.60
C ARG A 278 -11.51 2.03 8.18
N ASN A 279 -12.21 1.56 7.15
CA ASN A 279 -11.87 1.76 5.73
C ASN A 279 -11.79 3.26 5.35
N VAL A 280 -12.69 4.08 5.89
CA VAL A 280 -12.76 5.53 5.63
C VAL A 280 -11.49 6.24 6.12
N VAL A 281 -10.99 5.89 7.32
CA VAL A 281 -9.83 6.56 7.93
C VAL A 281 -8.49 5.90 7.59
N LYS A 282 -8.48 4.62 7.21
CA LYS A 282 -7.26 3.80 7.00
C LYS A 282 -6.23 4.51 6.11
N GLN A 283 -6.65 4.97 4.94
CA GLN A 283 -5.74 5.59 3.98
C GLN A 283 -5.13 6.88 4.52
N THR A 284 -5.91 7.72 5.21
CA THR A 284 -5.42 8.97 5.79
C THR A 284 -4.48 8.73 6.95
N VAL A 285 -4.81 7.82 7.87
CA VAL A 285 -3.90 7.43 8.95
C VAL A 285 -2.57 6.89 8.41
N MET A 286 -2.62 6.00 7.41
CA MET A 286 -1.43 5.42 6.79
C MET A 286 -0.56 6.44 6.05
N THR A 287 -1.13 7.53 5.54
CA THR A 287 -0.39 8.49 4.71
C THR A 287 -0.02 9.79 5.42
N VAL A 288 -0.66 10.12 6.54
CA VAL A 288 -0.28 11.28 7.38
C VAL A 288 1.14 11.13 7.90
N VAL A 289 1.54 9.91 8.25
CA VAL A 289 2.91 9.62 8.72
C VAL A 289 3.96 9.83 7.64
N TYR A 290 3.52 9.81 6.38
CA TYR A 290 4.33 10.11 5.21
C TYR A 290 4.09 11.53 4.66
N GLY A 291 3.63 12.46 5.49
CA GLY A 291 3.57 13.89 5.15
C GLY A 291 2.31 14.34 4.41
N VAL A 292 1.25 13.53 4.37
CA VAL A 292 -0.04 13.99 3.83
C VAL A 292 -0.60 15.15 4.65
N THR A 293 -0.99 16.22 3.95
CA THR A 293 -1.63 17.41 4.54
C THR A 293 -3.14 17.22 4.69
N SER A 294 -3.80 18.09 5.45
CA SER A 294 -5.27 18.06 5.59
C SER A 294 -6.02 18.17 4.25
N TYR A 295 -5.44 18.86 3.25
CA TYR A 295 -6.01 18.89 1.91
C TYR A 295 -5.95 17.51 1.23
N GLY A 296 -4.80 16.84 1.31
CA GLY A 296 -4.63 15.47 0.79
C GLY A 296 -5.51 14.46 1.52
N GLY A 297 -5.56 14.54 2.85
CA GLY A 297 -6.41 13.70 3.70
C GLY A 297 -7.90 13.83 3.36
N ARG A 298 -8.38 15.06 3.17
CA ARG A 298 -9.78 15.31 2.74
C ARG A 298 -10.10 14.62 1.43
N ARG A 299 -9.20 14.67 0.44
CA ARG A 299 -9.41 14.00 -0.85
C ARG A 299 -9.47 12.49 -0.72
N GLN A 300 -8.65 11.90 0.15
CA GLN A 300 -8.67 10.45 0.42
C GLN A 300 -9.97 10.04 1.11
N ILE A 301 -10.37 10.73 2.18
CA ILE A 301 -11.63 10.45 2.88
C ILE A 301 -12.82 10.67 1.95
N LEU A 302 -12.83 11.73 1.15
CA LEU A 302 -13.89 11.97 0.17
C LEU A 302 -13.99 10.83 -0.84
N LYS A 303 -12.86 10.27 -1.28
CA LYS A 303 -12.87 9.11 -2.19
C LYS A 303 -13.59 7.92 -1.55
N GLN A 304 -13.33 7.65 -0.26
CA GLN A 304 -14.00 6.58 0.48
C GLN A 304 -15.49 6.86 0.70
N LEU A 305 -15.86 8.11 1.03
CA LEU A 305 -17.25 8.50 1.23
C LEU A 305 -18.08 8.53 -0.06
N ARG A 306 -17.47 8.54 -1.26
CA ARG A 306 -18.22 8.52 -2.52
C ARG A 306 -19.07 7.27 -2.67
N GLU A 307 -18.60 6.16 -2.11
CA GLU A 307 -19.23 4.84 -2.15
C GLU A 307 -20.40 4.70 -1.15
N GLU A 308 -20.62 5.67 -0.26
CA GLU A 308 -21.74 5.65 0.69
C GLU A 308 -22.96 6.36 0.08
N ASP A 309 -24.07 5.66 -0.14
CA ASP A 309 -25.25 6.21 -0.83
C ASP A 309 -26.09 7.18 0.03
N ASP A 310 -25.93 7.13 1.34
CA ASP A 310 -26.78 7.84 2.32
C ASP A 310 -26.48 9.36 2.43
N LEU A 311 -25.43 9.85 1.76
CA LEU A 311 -24.99 11.25 1.84
C LEU A 311 -25.04 11.93 0.46
N THR A 312 -25.52 13.18 0.42
CA THR A 312 -25.40 14.00 -0.80
C THR A 312 -23.93 14.36 -1.08
N MET A 313 -23.59 14.70 -2.32
CA MET A 313 -22.20 15.07 -2.68
C MET A 313 -21.67 16.27 -1.90
N ASP A 314 -22.54 17.24 -1.59
CA ASP A 314 -22.16 18.41 -0.78
C ASP A 314 -21.90 17.99 0.68
N GLN A 315 -22.76 17.16 1.25
CA GLN A 315 -22.56 16.59 2.58
C GLN A 315 -21.25 15.79 2.64
N LYS A 316 -20.97 14.95 1.64
CA LYS A 316 -19.71 14.18 1.53
C LYS A 316 -18.48 15.10 1.54
N TRP A 317 -18.55 16.25 0.85
CA TRP A 317 -17.45 17.21 0.85
C TRP A 317 -17.18 17.76 2.26
N PHE A 318 -18.21 18.27 2.95
CA PHE A 318 -18.07 18.81 4.30
C PHE A 318 -17.70 17.74 5.34
N ALA A 319 -18.32 16.56 5.25
CA ALA A 319 -18.02 15.37 6.03
C ALA A 319 -16.53 14.99 5.92
N ALA A 320 -15.99 14.93 4.71
CA ALA A 320 -14.59 14.61 4.51
C ALA A 320 -13.65 15.62 5.18
N GLY A 321 -13.99 16.91 5.13
CA GLY A 321 -13.24 17.96 5.83
C GLY A 321 -13.27 17.77 7.35
N TYR A 322 -14.46 17.52 7.90
CA TYR A 322 -14.67 17.28 9.32
C TYR A 322 -13.89 16.05 9.82
N ILE A 323 -14.06 14.89 9.17
CA ILE A 323 -13.37 13.65 9.54
C ILE A 323 -11.85 13.85 9.46
N THR A 324 -11.35 14.54 8.44
CA THR A 324 -9.91 14.82 8.33
C THR A 324 -9.40 15.59 9.54
N LEU A 325 -10.10 16.64 9.96
CA LEU A 325 -9.71 17.42 11.14
C LEU A 325 -9.67 16.54 12.40
N LYS A 326 -10.67 15.69 12.59
CA LYS A 326 -10.72 14.77 13.74
C LYS A 326 -9.65 13.69 13.68
N VAL A 327 -9.34 13.13 12.51
CA VAL A 327 -8.23 12.18 12.34
C VAL A 327 -6.90 12.82 12.76
N PHE A 328 -6.60 14.03 12.29
CA PHE A 328 -5.38 14.75 12.69
C PHE A 328 -5.35 15.05 14.19
N GLN A 329 -6.48 15.45 14.78
CA GLN A 329 -6.60 15.67 16.21
C GLN A 329 -6.32 14.38 17.02
N SER A 330 -6.90 13.26 16.60
CA SER A 330 -6.71 11.96 17.23
C SER A 330 -5.26 11.47 17.13
N LEU A 331 -4.64 11.60 15.96
CA LEU A 331 -3.23 11.21 15.75
C LEU A 331 -2.27 12.03 16.62
N ARG A 332 -2.51 13.35 16.76
CA ARG A 332 -1.70 14.21 17.64
C ARG A 332 -1.76 13.77 19.11
N LYS A 333 -2.93 13.32 19.56
CA LYS A 333 -3.12 12.81 20.93
C LYS A 333 -2.45 11.46 21.15
N MET A 334 -2.49 10.58 20.14
CA MET A 334 -1.97 9.21 20.23
C MET A 334 -0.45 9.11 20.04
N PHE A 335 0.15 10.03 19.25
CA PHE A 335 1.54 9.94 18.83
C PHE A 335 2.29 11.25 19.07
N THR A 336 2.39 11.67 20.34
CA THR A 336 3.02 12.93 20.71
C THR A 336 4.52 12.94 20.37
N LYS A 337 5.25 11.86 20.69
CA LYS A 337 6.69 11.77 20.39
C LYS A 337 6.99 11.71 18.89
N THR A 338 6.19 10.97 18.15
CA THR A 338 6.22 11.00 16.68
C THR A 338 6.10 12.43 16.14
N ARG A 339 5.21 13.24 16.75
CA ARG A 339 5.00 14.61 16.30
C ARG A 339 6.20 15.51 16.61
N GLU A 340 6.76 15.40 17.81
CA GLU A 340 7.99 16.11 18.18
C GLU A 340 9.12 15.83 17.17
N ILE A 341 9.32 14.57 16.78
CA ILE A 341 10.31 14.18 15.78
C ILE A 341 9.99 14.79 14.40
N GLN A 342 8.73 14.72 13.96
CA GLN A 342 8.32 15.32 12.67
C GLN A 342 8.56 16.83 12.62
N ASP A 343 8.25 17.52 13.72
CA ASP A 343 8.45 18.97 13.83
C ASP A 343 9.94 19.30 13.85
N TYR A 344 10.77 18.55 14.60
CA TYR A 344 12.23 18.68 14.56
C TYR A 344 12.79 18.53 13.15
N LEU A 345 12.45 17.45 12.45
CA LEU A 345 12.91 17.21 11.08
C LEU A 345 12.44 18.33 10.13
N THR A 346 11.17 18.73 10.24
CA THR A 346 10.58 19.76 9.36
C THR A 346 11.26 21.12 9.54
N GLU A 347 11.50 21.55 10.77
CA GLU A 347 12.16 22.82 11.08
C GLU A 347 13.65 22.79 10.66
N SER A 348 14.37 21.70 10.92
CA SER A 348 15.75 21.54 10.43
C SER A 348 15.83 21.65 8.91
N ALA A 349 14.95 20.94 8.18
CA ALA A 349 14.89 21.00 6.72
C ALA A 349 14.51 22.39 6.19
N TRP A 350 13.67 23.13 6.92
CA TRP A 350 13.34 24.52 6.58
C TRP A 350 14.55 25.44 6.72
N LEU A 351 15.30 25.35 7.83
CA LEU A 351 16.50 26.14 8.07
C LEU A 351 17.60 25.85 7.03
N ILE A 352 17.93 24.58 6.81
CA ILE A 352 18.92 24.14 5.80
C ILE A 352 18.55 24.69 4.42
N SER A 353 17.29 24.52 4.01
CA SER A 353 16.85 25.01 2.70
C SER A 353 16.79 26.52 2.60
N LYS A 354 16.57 27.24 3.71
CA LYS A 354 16.64 28.71 3.75
C LYS A 354 18.06 29.23 3.58
N ALA A 355 19.06 28.49 4.07
CA ALA A 355 20.47 28.77 3.83
C ALA A 355 20.91 28.51 2.37
N GLY A 356 20.04 27.91 1.55
CA GLY A 356 20.29 27.69 0.13
C GLY A 356 20.74 26.27 -0.24
N GLU A 357 20.81 25.36 0.74
CA GLU A 357 21.25 23.98 0.54
C GLU A 357 20.09 22.97 0.49
N THR A 358 20.31 21.84 -0.17
CA THR A 358 19.36 20.71 -0.10
C THR A 358 19.60 19.87 1.15
N VAL A 359 18.55 19.24 1.66
CA VAL A 359 18.67 18.33 2.80
C VAL A 359 19.33 17.03 2.36
N GLU A 360 20.37 16.63 3.08
CA GLU A 360 21.12 15.39 2.90
C GLU A 360 21.24 14.64 4.23
N TRP A 361 21.39 13.32 4.15
CA TRP A 361 21.74 12.46 5.28
C TRP A 361 22.32 11.14 4.78
N VAL A 362 22.86 10.33 5.68
CA VAL A 362 23.36 8.99 5.38
C VAL A 362 22.52 7.96 6.14
N THR A 363 22.11 6.89 5.46
CA THR A 363 21.37 5.81 6.14
C THR A 363 22.29 5.03 7.09
N PRO A 364 21.75 4.26 8.04
CA PRO A 364 22.56 3.39 8.90
C PRO A 364 23.35 2.30 8.13
N LEU A 365 23.04 2.06 6.85
CA LEU A 365 23.84 1.19 5.96
C LEU A 365 24.90 1.94 5.13
N GLY A 366 25.07 3.24 5.34
CA GLY A 366 26.05 4.06 4.63
C GLY A 366 25.59 4.59 3.27
N LEU A 367 24.30 4.51 2.93
CA LEU A 367 23.78 5.05 1.67
C LEU A 367 23.57 6.57 1.82
N PRO A 368 24.26 7.43 1.05
CA PRO A 368 23.98 8.86 1.04
C PRO A 368 22.65 9.14 0.34
N ILE A 369 21.83 9.98 0.96
CA ILE A 369 20.55 10.44 0.43
C ILE A 369 20.57 11.95 0.30
N VAL A 370 20.15 12.43 -0.88
CA VAL A 370 20.02 13.85 -1.21
C VAL A 370 18.59 14.10 -1.68
N GLN A 371 17.90 15.08 -1.08
CA GLN A 371 16.59 15.47 -1.56
C GLN A 371 16.70 16.28 -2.87
N PRO A 372 16.15 15.81 -4.00
CA PRO A 372 16.36 16.43 -5.31
C PRO A 372 15.48 17.68 -5.55
N TYR A 373 14.84 18.22 -4.50
CA TYR A 373 13.78 19.22 -4.65
C TYR A 373 14.33 20.62 -4.84
N HIS A 374 14.32 21.06 -6.09
CA HIS A 374 14.71 22.39 -6.53
C HIS A 374 13.51 23.16 -7.10
N LYS A 375 13.62 24.50 -7.14
CA LYS A 375 12.64 25.33 -7.83
C LYS A 375 12.75 25.09 -9.33
N LYS A 376 11.64 24.67 -9.93
CA LYS A 376 11.56 24.41 -11.37
C LYS A 376 11.78 25.70 -12.16
N SER A 377 12.69 25.68 -13.13
CA SER A 377 12.83 26.71 -14.15
C SER A 377 12.32 26.14 -15.48
N LEU A 378 11.26 26.74 -16.02
CA LEU A 378 10.72 26.38 -17.33
C LEU A 378 11.28 27.34 -18.37
N LYS A 379 12.06 26.81 -19.32
CA LYS A 379 12.51 27.55 -20.50
C LYS A 379 11.59 27.24 -21.66
N LEU A 380 11.11 28.27 -22.35
CA LEU A 380 10.36 28.08 -23.58
C LEU A 380 11.34 27.79 -24.72
N ILE A 381 11.23 26.62 -25.32
CA ILE A 381 11.99 26.24 -26.52
C ILE A 381 11.01 26.25 -27.69
N SER A 382 11.31 27.04 -28.71
CA SER A 382 10.54 27.06 -29.96
C SER A 382 11.27 26.21 -31.01
N HIS A 383 10.59 25.20 -31.54
CA HIS A 383 11.12 24.38 -32.63
C HIS A 383 10.00 24.08 -33.64
N GLY A 384 10.24 24.39 -34.93
CA GLY A 384 9.29 24.14 -36.01
C GLY A 384 7.92 24.81 -35.83
N GLY A 385 7.87 26.01 -35.23
CA GLY A 385 6.63 26.74 -34.96
C GLY A 385 5.81 26.23 -33.77
N ARG A 386 6.30 25.21 -33.04
CA ARG A 386 5.72 24.75 -31.78
C ARG A 386 6.55 25.24 -30.61
N ASN A 387 5.86 25.77 -29.60
CA ASN A 387 6.46 26.18 -28.35
C ASN A 387 6.32 25.06 -27.32
N VAL A 388 7.44 24.59 -26.79
CA VAL A 388 7.50 23.56 -25.74
C VAL A 388 8.20 24.15 -24.53
N TYR A 389 7.56 24.06 -23.36
CA TYR A 389 8.22 24.38 -22.10
C TYR A 389 9.12 23.22 -21.70
N HIS A 390 10.43 23.46 -21.67
CA HIS A 390 11.43 22.51 -21.19
C HIS A 390 11.80 22.86 -19.75
N GLU A 391 11.69 21.87 -18.86
CA GLU A 391 12.18 21.98 -17.49
C GLU A 391 13.70 21.79 -17.51
N GLU A 392 14.44 22.86 -17.23
CA GLU A 392 15.87 22.75 -17.01
C GLU A 392 16.09 22.01 -15.68
N ARG A 393 16.87 20.92 -15.72
CA ARG A 393 17.24 20.13 -14.55
C ARG A 393 18.75 20.15 -14.42
N HIS A 394 19.25 20.24 -13.19
CA HIS A 394 20.68 20.13 -12.84
C HIS A 394 21.55 21.34 -13.22
N SER A 395 21.02 22.57 -13.22
CA SER A 395 21.93 23.73 -13.19
C SER A 395 22.43 23.96 -11.75
N GLN A 396 23.72 24.23 -11.55
CA GLN A 396 24.30 24.58 -10.24
C GLN A 396 23.68 25.84 -9.61
N ALA A 397 22.86 26.59 -10.36
CA ALA A 397 22.19 27.80 -9.90
C ALA A 397 20.77 27.56 -9.37
N GLU A 398 20.28 26.31 -9.36
CA GLU A 398 18.94 26.00 -8.90
C GLU A 398 18.82 26.13 -7.38
N ARG A 399 18.01 27.09 -6.92
CA ARG A 399 17.71 27.23 -5.49
C ARG A 399 16.81 26.08 -5.02
N PRO A 400 17.05 25.51 -3.83
CA PRO A 400 16.16 24.51 -3.25
C PRO A 400 14.72 25.00 -3.12
N ASP A 401 13.76 24.11 -3.37
CA ASP A 401 12.34 24.37 -3.11
C ASP A 401 12.06 24.12 -1.63
N THR A 402 12.19 25.17 -0.79
CA THR A 402 12.05 25.09 0.67
C THR A 402 10.77 24.41 1.13
N MET A 403 9.65 24.61 0.42
CA MET A 403 8.38 23.99 0.81
C MET A 403 8.40 22.48 0.55
N LYS A 404 8.98 22.03 -0.55
CA LYS A 404 9.16 20.59 -0.80
C LYS A 404 10.21 19.98 0.10
N GLN A 405 11.34 20.65 0.30
CA GLN A 405 12.42 20.18 1.16
C GLN A 405 11.89 19.88 2.58
N LYS A 406 11.22 20.86 3.20
CA LYS A 406 10.69 20.70 4.56
C LYS A 406 9.58 19.64 4.68
N ASN A 407 8.64 19.63 3.73
CA ASN A 407 7.47 18.73 3.82
C ASN A 407 7.83 17.28 3.48
N ALA A 408 8.89 17.07 2.68
CA ALA A 408 9.29 15.75 2.23
C ALA A 408 10.35 15.09 3.12
N PHE A 409 11.06 15.86 3.96
CA PHE A 409 12.15 15.30 4.75
C PHE A 409 11.69 14.26 5.78
N PRO A 410 10.68 14.50 6.64
CA PRO A 410 10.18 13.45 7.54
C PRO A 410 9.76 12.15 6.83
N PRO A 411 8.93 12.16 5.76
CA PRO A 411 8.61 10.94 5.04
C PRO A 411 9.82 10.25 4.41
N ASN A 412 10.71 11.02 3.79
CA ASN A 412 11.86 10.44 3.10
C ASN A 412 12.86 9.82 4.09
N PHE A 413 13.04 10.44 5.25
CA PHE A 413 13.86 9.89 6.33
C PHE A 413 13.30 8.56 6.84
N ILE A 414 11.99 8.49 7.13
CA ILE A 414 11.35 7.23 7.54
C ILE A 414 11.42 6.18 6.43
N HIS A 415 11.22 6.57 5.16
CA HIS A 415 11.39 5.65 4.04
C HIS A 415 12.82 5.11 3.93
N SER A 416 13.83 5.90 4.29
CA SER A 416 15.20 5.41 4.30
C SER A 416 15.46 4.39 5.41
N LEU A 417 14.78 4.52 6.55
CA LEU A 417 14.85 3.56 7.65
C LEU A 417 14.06 2.28 7.36
N ASP A 418 12.90 2.37 6.73
CA ASP A 418 12.15 1.18 6.30
C ASP A 418 12.93 0.35 5.28
N SER A 419 13.58 1.02 4.33
CA SER A 419 14.41 0.34 3.35
C SER A 419 15.65 -0.27 4.00
N THR A 420 16.27 0.46 4.94
CA THR A 420 17.40 -0.07 5.72
C THR A 420 17.00 -1.35 6.48
N HIS A 421 15.84 -1.36 7.14
CA HIS A 421 15.32 -2.53 7.84
C HIS A 421 15.03 -3.70 6.89
N MET A 422 14.42 -3.42 5.74
CA MET A 422 14.17 -4.42 4.70
C MET A 422 15.49 -5.01 4.15
N MET A 423 16.50 -4.19 3.87
CA MET A 423 17.81 -4.65 3.39
C MET A 423 18.52 -5.53 4.42
N LEU A 424 18.54 -5.11 5.69
CA LEU A 424 19.10 -5.92 6.77
C LEU A 424 18.35 -7.25 6.89
N THR A 425 17.02 -7.24 6.85
CA THR A 425 16.23 -8.47 6.92
C THR A 425 16.52 -9.39 5.74
N SER A 426 16.65 -8.84 4.53
CA SER A 426 17.01 -9.58 3.31
C SER A 426 18.38 -10.23 3.41
N LEU A 427 19.43 -9.47 3.77
CA LEU A 427 20.81 -9.96 3.88
C LEU A 427 20.92 -11.10 4.90
N TYR A 428 20.28 -10.96 6.07
CA TYR A 428 20.32 -11.99 7.10
C TYR A 428 19.44 -13.20 6.76
N SER A 429 18.35 -13.00 6.02
CA SER A 429 17.54 -14.11 5.48
C SER A 429 18.33 -14.92 4.45
N GLN A 430 19.05 -14.25 3.55
CA GLN A 430 19.94 -14.89 2.59
C GLN A 430 21.04 -15.71 3.28
N ARG A 431 21.69 -15.15 4.32
CA ARG A 431 22.70 -15.87 5.13
C ARG A 431 22.12 -17.10 5.83
N ALA A 432 20.83 -17.08 6.16
CA ALA A 432 20.11 -18.20 6.74
C ALA A 432 19.59 -19.21 5.71
N GLY A 433 19.87 -19.00 4.41
CA GLY A 433 19.40 -19.88 3.34
C GLY A 433 17.91 -19.72 3.01
N ILE A 434 17.30 -18.59 3.41
CA ILE A 434 15.87 -18.32 3.22
C ILE A 434 15.67 -17.47 1.96
N ALA A 435 14.77 -17.90 1.08
CA ALA A 435 14.31 -17.06 -0.03
C ALA A 435 13.57 -15.83 0.51
N PHE A 436 13.92 -14.64 0.03
CA PHE A 436 13.33 -13.38 0.46
C PHE A 436 12.93 -12.56 -0.76
N ALA A 437 11.68 -12.10 -0.78
CA ALA A 437 11.21 -11.02 -1.64
C ALA A 437 10.47 -10.00 -0.78
N SER A 438 10.33 -8.78 -1.26
CA SER A 438 9.62 -7.74 -0.53
C SER A 438 8.87 -6.81 -1.46
N VAL A 439 7.72 -6.34 -0.98
CA VAL A 439 7.04 -5.14 -1.48
C VAL A 439 7.11 -4.12 -0.36
N HIS A 440 8.22 -3.37 -0.33
CA HIS A 440 8.55 -2.45 0.76
C HIS A 440 8.48 -3.12 2.14
N ASP A 441 7.46 -2.81 2.94
CA ASP A 441 7.20 -3.28 4.30
C ASP A 441 6.50 -4.65 4.39
N CYS A 442 6.20 -5.27 3.25
CA CYS A 442 5.64 -6.62 3.16
C CYS A 442 6.71 -7.61 2.73
N TYR A 443 7.09 -8.55 3.61
CA TYR A 443 8.20 -9.51 3.39
C TYR A 443 7.66 -10.90 3.07
N TRP A 444 8.20 -11.52 2.03
CA TRP A 444 7.71 -12.78 1.45
C TRP A 444 8.79 -13.86 1.52
N THR A 445 8.38 -15.06 1.89
CA THR A 445 9.24 -16.24 1.91
C THR A 445 8.43 -17.52 1.73
N HIS A 446 9.08 -18.69 1.68
CA HIS A 446 8.38 -19.99 1.69
C HIS A 446 7.66 -20.23 3.02
N ALA A 447 6.54 -20.93 2.97
CA ALA A 447 5.74 -21.23 4.16
C ALA A 447 6.54 -21.90 5.30
N SER A 448 7.48 -22.79 4.96
CA SER A 448 8.36 -23.46 5.93
C SER A 448 9.38 -22.53 6.60
N SER A 449 9.68 -21.37 6.01
CA SER A 449 10.71 -20.44 6.50
C SER A 449 10.13 -19.21 7.21
N VAL A 450 8.80 -19.06 7.27
CA VAL A 450 8.13 -17.88 7.84
C VAL A 450 8.55 -17.62 9.28
N ASN A 451 8.59 -18.66 10.13
CA ASN A 451 9.00 -18.53 11.53
C ASN A 451 10.43 -17.97 11.67
N GLN A 452 11.36 -18.43 10.82
CA GLN A 452 12.74 -17.98 10.85
C GLN A 452 12.90 -16.55 10.31
N MET A 453 12.23 -16.23 9.20
CA MET A 453 12.18 -14.85 8.67
C MET A 453 11.59 -13.89 9.71
N ASN A 454 10.54 -14.29 10.43
CA ASN A 454 9.91 -13.50 11.49
C ASN A 454 10.88 -13.18 12.65
N LYS A 455 11.73 -14.14 13.04
CA LYS A 455 12.79 -13.92 14.04
C LYS A 455 13.85 -12.95 13.52
N ILE A 456 14.28 -13.11 12.27
CA ILE A 456 15.27 -12.23 11.63
C ILE A 456 14.71 -10.80 11.54
N CYS A 457 13.51 -10.62 11.01
CA CYS A 457 12.84 -9.32 10.86
C CYS A 457 12.83 -8.54 12.18
N ARG A 458 12.35 -9.16 13.28
CA ARG A 458 12.32 -8.55 14.61
C ARG A 458 13.71 -8.26 15.14
N SER A 459 14.66 -9.19 14.98
CA SER A 459 16.04 -8.99 15.43
C SER A 459 16.71 -7.81 14.71
N GLN A 460 16.50 -7.66 13.39
CA GLN A 460 17.10 -6.56 12.64
C GLN A 460 16.42 -5.22 12.96
N PHE A 461 15.11 -5.20 13.19
CA PHE A 461 14.42 -3.99 13.65
C PHE A 461 14.99 -3.48 14.98
N VAL A 462 15.18 -4.40 15.95
CA VAL A 462 15.78 -4.07 17.26
C VAL A 462 17.23 -3.61 17.11
N LYS A 463 18.04 -4.25 16.25
CA LYS A 463 19.42 -3.84 16.02
C LYS A 463 19.51 -2.44 15.42
N LEU A 464 18.72 -2.18 14.38
CA LEU A 464 18.63 -0.87 13.73
C LEU A 464 18.29 0.24 14.75
N HIS A 465 17.18 0.08 15.47
CA HIS A 465 16.71 1.09 16.42
C HIS A 465 17.44 1.05 17.78
N LYS A 466 18.46 0.21 17.95
CA LYS A 466 19.40 0.32 19.09
C LYS A 466 20.47 1.37 18.84
N GLU A 467 20.74 1.69 17.57
CA GLU A 467 21.65 2.78 17.22
C GLU A 467 21.02 4.14 17.57
N PRO A 468 21.83 5.15 17.95
CA PRO A 468 21.36 6.49 18.26
C PRO A 468 21.06 7.27 16.97
N ILE A 469 20.08 6.80 16.18
CA ILE A 469 19.79 7.27 14.81
C ILE A 469 19.56 8.79 14.75
N LEU A 470 18.78 9.35 15.68
CA LEU A 470 18.48 10.79 15.69
C LEU A 470 19.70 11.62 16.11
N ASP A 471 20.53 11.11 17.03
CA ASP A 471 21.75 11.80 17.46
C ASP A 471 22.76 11.81 16.31
N ASN A 472 22.98 10.65 15.66
CA ASN A 472 23.84 10.54 14.47
C ASN A 472 23.39 11.48 13.33
N LEU A 473 22.08 11.59 13.11
CA LEU A 473 21.51 12.54 12.14
C LEU A 473 21.80 13.98 12.54
N SER A 474 21.62 14.32 13.82
CA SER A 474 21.88 15.66 14.36
C SER A 474 23.34 16.05 14.22
N GLU A 475 24.26 15.17 14.61
CA GLU A 475 25.70 15.35 14.48
C GLU A 475 26.10 15.58 13.02
N PHE A 476 25.61 14.75 12.10
CA PHE A 476 25.83 14.92 10.67
C PHE A 476 25.34 16.29 10.16
N MET A 477 24.15 16.72 10.58
CA MET A 477 23.59 18.00 10.17
C MET A 477 24.39 19.18 10.72
N VAL A 478 24.87 19.10 11.96
CA VAL A 478 25.70 20.15 12.56
C VAL A 478 27.06 20.21 11.85
N GLU A 479 27.69 19.07 11.58
CA GLU A 479 28.96 19.01 10.86
C GLU A 479 28.83 19.60 9.45
N LYS A 480 27.78 19.22 8.72
CA LYS A 480 27.60 19.62 7.32
C LYS A 480 27.07 21.05 7.15
N TYR A 481 26.16 21.49 8.03
CA TYR A 481 25.41 22.74 7.85
C TYR A 481 25.64 23.77 8.96
N GLY A 482 26.33 23.43 10.06
CA GLY A 482 26.43 24.30 11.23
C GLY A 482 27.25 25.59 11.06
N GLN A 483 27.93 25.76 9.92
CA GLN A 483 28.65 26.99 9.55
C GLN A 483 27.90 27.87 8.55
N LEU A 484 26.75 27.40 8.04
CA LEU A 484 25.84 28.19 7.20
C LEU A 484 25.04 29.19 8.04
#